data_AF-A0A832BTJ0-F1
#
_entry.id   AF-A0A832BTJ0-F1
#
_cell.length_a   1.000
_cell.length_b   1.000
_cell.length_c   1.000
_cell.angle_alpha   90.00
_cell.angle_beta   90.00
_cell.angle_gamma   90.00
#
_symmetry.space_group_name_H-M   'P 1'
#
loop_
_entity.id
_entity.type
_entity.pdbx_description
1 polymer ?
#
loop_
_entity_poly.entity_id
_entity_poly.type
_entity_poly.pdbx_seq_one_letter_code
_entity_poly.pdbx_strand_id
1 'polypeptide(L)'
;MILSKDSLNRISSNLVNVPPVKLFELPERVLQFGTGVLLRALVDDIIDRANRRGLFNGRVVMVKSTDSGDTNVFDRQDALFTLCIRGVDNGRSVAENNINAAISRVLSAREEWKSILACAHQPQLNIIVSNTTEVGIQLKKEMIFQNPPDSYPAKLLAYLYERYMVFNGSIESGLIIIPTELLPDNGSLLKSIVLELAKFNQLSESFLQWIDEANHFCSSLVDRIVPGKPRAEQKKEIEDQLGYQDELLIVAEHYHLWAIEGNDSIKKILSFEHGDEGVKVEPDIRIYRELKLRLLNATHTICCGPAFLSGFETVKDSMNVKWWETIVSEIMFNEISPAIPFDIDNNSKQEFGRKVMDRFRNEAIHHPWINITLQYSSKLRMRVVPVLKRYYELFQKPPLCISAGFAAWFLFMRCRKNNDGFYIGEYEGKQYRIQDEAAVALSDFWQKQDAEDRIGEILSNTDLWGDRLDLLPGFSNAVEEKLKQMLDIGVEKTFRQLQQINSNA
;
A
#
# COMPACT_ATOMS: atom_id res chain seq x y z
N MET A 1 -20.30 -26.93 4.98
CA MET A 1 -20.89 -25.98 5.94
C MET A 1 -20.37 -24.61 5.58
N ILE A 2 -21.24 -23.61 5.39
CA ILE A 2 -20.82 -22.23 5.06
C ILE A 2 -20.60 -21.47 6.37
N LEU A 3 -19.56 -20.64 6.43
CA LEU A 3 -19.29 -19.73 7.54
C LEU A 3 -20.48 -18.78 7.74
N SER A 4 -20.98 -18.74 8.97
CA SER A 4 -22.14 -17.94 9.43
C SER A 4 -22.18 -17.99 10.95
N LYS A 5 -22.92 -17.09 11.60
CA LYS A 5 -23.10 -17.10 13.07
C LYS A 5 -23.63 -18.46 13.56
N ASP A 6 -24.56 -19.07 12.84
CA ASP A 6 -25.15 -20.37 13.16
C ASP A 6 -24.14 -21.53 13.10
N SER A 7 -23.10 -21.39 12.27
CA SER A 7 -22.07 -22.41 12.10
C SER A 7 -20.91 -22.31 13.11
N LEU A 8 -20.74 -21.17 13.79
CA LEU A 8 -19.55 -20.89 14.61
C LEU A 8 -19.34 -21.90 15.73
N ASN A 9 -20.41 -22.38 16.35
CA ASN A 9 -20.35 -23.38 17.42
C ASN A 9 -19.91 -24.78 16.95
N ARG A 10 -19.85 -25.01 15.64
CA ARG A 10 -19.39 -26.27 15.00
C ARG A 10 -17.95 -26.19 14.48
N ILE A 11 -17.32 -25.01 14.53
CA ILE A 11 -15.96 -24.79 14.04
C ILE A 11 -14.95 -25.12 15.14
N SER A 12 -13.93 -25.91 14.81
CA SER A 12 -12.84 -26.22 15.74
C SER A 12 -11.95 -25.00 15.95
N SER A 13 -11.82 -24.54 17.20
CA SER A 13 -10.99 -23.38 17.55
C SER A 13 -9.49 -23.65 17.52
N ASN A 14 -9.04 -24.88 17.21
CA ASN A 14 -7.62 -25.23 17.22
C ASN A 14 -6.85 -24.69 16.01
N LEU A 15 -7.54 -24.45 14.89
CA LEU A 15 -6.95 -24.02 13.62
C LEU A 15 -7.36 -22.61 13.20
N VAL A 16 -8.32 -22.01 13.91
CA VAL A 16 -8.86 -20.68 13.63
C VAL A 16 -9.37 -20.01 14.90
N ASN A 17 -9.09 -18.71 15.02
CA ASN A 17 -9.59 -17.89 16.10
C ASN A 17 -11.04 -17.47 15.81
N VAL A 18 -11.97 -18.08 16.53
CA VAL A 18 -13.41 -17.79 16.46
C VAL A 18 -13.73 -16.53 17.27
N PRO A 19 -14.55 -15.58 16.78
CA PRO A 19 -14.94 -14.39 17.54
C PRO A 19 -15.89 -14.76 18.69
N PRO A 20 -15.76 -14.13 19.88
CA PRO A 20 -16.71 -14.36 20.95
C PRO A 20 -18.07 -13.71 20.62
N VAL A 21 -19.16 -14.37 20.99
CA VAL A 21 -20.55 -13.97 20.67
C VAL A 21 -20.86 -12.52 21.08
N LYS A 22 -20.29 -12.05 22.20
CA LYS A 22 -20.46 -10.67 22.68
C LYS A 22 -20.07 -9.58 21.66
N LEU A 23 -19.21 -9.90 20.68
CA LEU A 23 -18.84 -8.92 19.65
C LEU A 23 -20.01 -8.59 18.72
N PHE A 24 -20.97 -9.50 18.56
CA PHE A 24 -22.10 -9.27 17.67
C PHE A 24 -23.07 -8.20 18.18
N GLU A 25 -23.09 -7.97 19.50
CA GLU A 25 -23.94 -7.00 20.18
C GLU A 25 -23.31 -5.60 20.30
N LEU A 26 -22.07 -5.43 19.82
CA LEU A 26 -21.40 -4.12 19.86
C LEU A 26 -22.08 -3.12 18.91
N PRO A 27 -22.16 -1.84 19.28
CA PRO A 27 -22.81 -0.82 18.48
C PRO A 27 -22.05 -0.50 17.19
N GLU A 28 -22.75 0.03 16.20
CA GLU A 28 -22.14 0.61 15.00
C GLU A 28 -21.43 1.91 15.36
N ARG A 29 -20.12 1.99 15.09
CA ARG A 29 -19.30 3.19 15.36
C ARG A 29 -18.57 3.72 14.14
N VAL A 30 -18.45 2.91 13.09
CA VAL A 30 -17.71 3.22 11.86
C VAL A 30 -18.62 3.05 10.66
N LEU A 31 -18.65 4.05 9.77
CA LEU A 31 -19.16 3.91 8.41
C LEU A 31 -17.98 3.76 7.44
N GLN A 32 -17.95 2.67 6.68
CA GLN A 32 -16.84 2.37 5.79
C GLN A 32 -17.27 2.41 4.32
N PHE A 33 -16.74 3.32 3.52
CA PHE A 33 -16.96 3.34 2.07
C PHE A 33 -15.92 2.48 1.35
N GLY A 34 -16.34 1.34 0.84
CA GLY A 34 -15.49 0.38 0.13
C GLY A 34 -15.58 -1.03 0.71
N THR A 35 -15.66 -2.02 -0.18
CA THR A 35 -15.75 -3.46 0.14
C THR A 35 -14.43 -4.21 -0.14
N GLY A 36 -13.38 -3.45 -0.46
CA GLY A 36 -12.09 -3.98 -0.90
C GLY A 36 -11.40 -4.86 0.14
N VAL A 37 -10.55 -5.76 -0.35
CA VAL A 37 -9.78 -6.68 0.50
C VAL A 37 -8.81 -5.96 1.43
N LEU A 38 -8.32 -4.77 1.05
CA LEU A 38 -7.41 -3.98 1.88
C LEU A 38 -8.08 -3.52 3.19
N LEU A 39 -9.30 -2.98 3.12
CA LEU A 39 -10.02 -2.55 4.32
C LEU A 39 -10.34 -3.75 5.22
N ARG A 40 -10.79 -4.86 4.63
CA ARG A 40 -11.05 -6.10 5.38
C ARG A 40 -9.81 -6.68 6.06
N ALA A 41 -8.68 -6.65 5.37
CA ALA A 41 -7.42 -7.14 5.89
C ALA A 41 -6.66 -6.11 6.73
N LEU A 42 -7.13 -4.87 6.90
CA LEU A 42 -6.41 -3.86 7.68
C LEU A 42 -7.33 -3.24 8.71
N VAL A 43 -8.26 -2.40 8.26
CA VAL A 43 -9.15 -1.63 9.13
C VAL A 43 -10.08 -2.57 9.92
N ASP A 44 -10.76 -3.48 9.22
CA ASP A 44 -11.69 -4.42 9.88
C ASP A 44 -10.94 -5.42 10.79
N ASP A 45 -9.70 -5.82 10.43
CA ASP A 45 -8.83 -6.67 11.27
C ASP A 45 -8.41 -5.96 12.56
N ILE A 46 -7.93 -4.72 12.46
CA ILE A 46 -7.54 -3.89 13.60
C ILE A 46 -8.72 -3.66 14.54
N ILE A 47 -9.90 -3.35 13.99
CA ILE A 47 -11.13 -3.16 14.76
C ILE A 47 -11.54 -4.47 15.46
N ASP A 48 -11.52 -5.61 14.77
CA ASP A 48 -11.85 -6.92 15.35
C ASP A 48 -10.89 -7.27 16.50
N ARG A 49 -9.57 -7.11 16.30
CA ARG A 49 -8.53 -7.32 17.32
C ARG A 49 -8.75 -6.43 18.54
N ALA A 50 -9.04 -5.15 18.33
CA ALA A 50 -9.32 -4.21 19.41
C ALA A 50 -10.61 -4.56 20.16
N ASN A 51 -11.66 -4.97 19.45
CA ASN A 51 -12.93 -5.39 20.04
C ASN A 51 -12.80 -6.66 20.90
N ARG A 52 -12.01 -7.64 20.45
CA ARG A 52 -11.71 -8.85 21.26
C ARG A 52 -11.07 -8.50 22.60
N ARG A 53 -10.27 -7.44 22.65
CA ARG A 53 -9.60 -6.92 23.84
C ARG A 53 -10.44 -5.90 24.63
N GLY A 54 -11.64 -5.57 24.15
CA GLY A 54 -12.53 -4.59 24.79
C GLY A 54 -12.07 -3.13 24.67
N LEU A 55 -11.20 -2.81 23.71
CA LEU A 55 -10.60 -1.47 23.56
C LEU A 55 -11.49 -0.50 22.76
N PHE A 56 -12.01 -0.93 21.62
CA PHE A 56 -12.80 -0.08 20.71
C PHE A 56 -14.31 -0.22 20.90
N ASN A 57 -14.79 -1.45 21.09
CA ASN A 57 -16.20 -1.78 21.34
C ASN A 57 -17.15 -1.16 20.29
N GLY A 58 -16.79 -1.27 19.00
CA GLY A 58 -17.55 -0.70 17.90
C GLY A 58 -17.43 -1.50 16.61
N ARG A 59 -18.53 -1.60 15.87
CA ARG A 59 -18.63 -2.34 14.61
C ARG A 59 -18.72 -1.40 13.41
N VAL A 60 -18.52 -1.99 12.23
CA VAL A 60 -18.44 -1.32 10.95
C VAL A 60 -19.73 -1.54 10.16
N VAL A 61 -20.34 -0.48 9.65
CA VAL A 61 -21.32 -0.54 8.56
C VAL A 61 -20.56 -0.32 7.27
N MET A 62 -20.52 -1.32 6.41
CA MET A 62 -19.80 -1.23 5.14
C MET A 62 -20.73 -0.76 4.03
N VAL A 63 -20.28 0.17 3.20
CA VAL A 63 -21.00 0.71 2.05
C VAL A 63 -20.36 0.23 0.78
N LYS A 64 -21.14 -0.48 -0.03
CA LYS A 64 -20.77 -0.86 -1.40
C LYS A 64 -21.16 0.24 -2.37
N SER A 65 -20.16 0.96 -2.88
CA SER A 65 -20.35 2.08 -3.81
C SER A 65 -20.28 1.71 -5.30
N THR A 66 -19.91 0.46 -5.63
CA THR A 66 -19.76 0.00 -7.02
C THR A 66 -21.01 -0.71 -7.55
N ASP A 67 -21.32 -0.51 -8.82
CA ASP A 67 -22.46 -1.11 -9.51
C ASP A 67 -22.29 -2.61 -9.80
N SER A 68 -21.05 -3.11 -9.78
CA SER A 68 -20.73 -4.51 -10.04
C SER A 68 -20.57 -5.33 -8.74
N GLY A 69 -20.87 -6.62 -8.83
CA GLY A 69 -20.87 -7.55 -7.70
C GLY A 69 -22.13 -7.46 -6.83
N ASP A 70 -22.37 -8.47 -6.01
CA ASP A 70 -23.57 -8.62 -5.20
C ASP A 70 -23.21 -8.58 -3.71
N THR A 71 -24.01 -7.92 -2.87
CA THR A 71 -23.85 -7.93 -1.40
C THR A 71 -24.26 -9.27 -0.79
N ASN A 72 -25.03 -10.10 -1.52
CA ASN A 72 -25.55 -11.38 -1.05
C ASN A 72 -24.49 -12.35 -0.52
N VAL A 73 -23.22 -12.22 -0.91
CA VAL A 73 -22.13 -13.02 -0.34
C VAL A 73 -21.89 -12.66 1.14
N PHE A 74 -21.96 -11.38 1.50
CA PHE A 74 -21.85 -10.92 2.88
C PHE A 74 -23.06 -11.34 3.69
N ASP A 75 -24.27 -11.18 3.14
CA ASP A 75 -25.51 -11.52 3.85
C ASP A 75 -25.59 -13.01 4.17
N ARG A 76 -25.17 -13.87 3.24
CA ARG A 76 -25.13 -15.33 3.45
C ARG A 76 -24.17 -15.79 4.54
N GLN A 77 -23.21 -14.95 4.94
CA GLN A 77 -22.21 -15.27 5.97
C GLN A 77 -22.31 -14.37 7.21
N ASP A 78 -23.41 -13.64 7.41
CA ASP A 78 -23.55 -12.66 8.49
C ASP A 78 -22.43 -11.60 8.51
N ALA A 79 -21.92 -11.25 7.34
CA ALA A 79 -20.73 -10.42 7.11
C ALA A 79 -19.43 -10.94 7.76
N LEU A 80 -19.40 -12.19 8.22
CA LEU A 80 -18.20 -12.86 8.71
C LEU A 80 -17.29 -13.26 7.53
N PHE A 81 -15.99 -13.21 7.77
CA PHE A 81 -14.98 -13.68 6.83
C PHE A 81 -13.74 -14.17 7.58
N THR A 82 -12.97 -15.04 6.96
CA THR A 82 -11.70 -15.56 7.48
C THR A 82 -10.55 -14.76 6.88
N LEU A 83 -9.75 -14.15 7.75
CA LEU A 83 -8.47 -13.56 7.41
C LEU A 83 -7.35 -14.55 7.73
N CYS A 84 -6.69 -15.03 6.68
CA CYS A 84 -5.50 -15.87 6.78
C CYS A 84 -4.26 -14.99 6.74
N ILE A 85 -3.57 -14.84 7.86
CA ILE A 85 -2.32 -14.09 7.96
C ILE A 85 -1.17 -15.06 7.73
N ARG A 86 -0.29 -14.73 6.80
CA ARG A 86 0.91 -15.52 6.50
C ARG A 86 2.10 -14.59 6.36
N GLY A 87 3.20 -14.86 7.04
CA GLY A 87 4.39 -14.03 6.90
C GLY A 87 5.56 -14.47 7.74
N VAL A 88 6.48 -13.53 7.92
CA VAL A 88 7.65 -13.67 8.77
C VAL A 88 7.63 -12.49 9.74
N ASP A 89 7.92 -12.76 11.00
CA ASP A 89 8.15 -11.75 12.03
C ASP A 89 9.40 -12.12 12.82
N ASN A 90 10.36 -11.20 12.87
CA ASN A 90 11.66 -11.38 13.50
C ASN A 90 12.34 -12.68 13.05
N GLY A 91 12.30 -12.95 11.73
CA GLY A 91 12.85 -14.14 11.11
C GLY A 91 12.10 -15.46 11.38
N ARG A 92 10.92 -15.43 12.03
CA ARG A 92 10.09 -16.61 12.30
C ARG A 92 8.83 -16.61 11.46
N SER A 93 8.45 -17.77 10.93
CA SER A 93 7.20 -17.90 10.19
C SER A 93 5.98 -17.63 11.09
N VAL A 94 5.07 -16.80 10.62
CA VAL A 94 3.80 -16.48 11.26
C VAL A 94 2.66 -17.00 10.38
N ALA A 95 1.75 -17.76 10.99
CA ALA A 95 0.53 -18.22 10.36
C ALA A 95 -0.64 -18.13 11.35
N GLU A 96 -1.63 -17.29 11.04
CA GLU A 96 -2.85 -17.15 11.83
C GLU A 96 -4.07 -17.26 10.92
N ASN A 97 -5.16 -17.84 11.44
CA ASN A 97 -6.46 -17.77 10.80
C ASN A 97 -7.42 -17.12 11.80
N ASN A 98 -8.09 -16.05 11.39
CA ASN A 98 -8.99 -15.29 12.25
C ASN A 98 -10.33 -15.15 11.54
N ILE A 99 -11.42 -15.61 12.16
CA ILE A 99 -12.77 -15.26 11.70
C ILE A 99 -13.06 -13.85 12.24
N ASN A 100 -13.21 -12.88 11.35
CA ASN A 100 -13.45 -11.49 11.67
C ASN A 100 -14.95 -11.21 11.83
N ALA A 101 -15.31 -10.42 12.84
CA ALA A 101 -16.67 -10.03 13.18
C ALA A 101 -16.90 -8.51 13.24
N ALA A 102 -15.92 -7.70 12.82
CA ALA A 102 -15.97 -6.25 12.89
C ALA A 102 -17.11 -5.66 12.04
N ILE A 103 -17.40 -6.27 10.88
CA ILE A 103 -18.48 -5.83 10.00
C ILE A 103 -19.82 -6.27 10.57
N SER A 104 -20.71 -5.32 10.79
CA SER A 104 -22.08 -5.54 11.29
C SER A 104 -23.04 -5.94 10.17
N ARG A 105 -22.98 -5.22 9.05
CA ARG A 105 -23.78 -5.39 7.84
C ARG A 105 -23.14 -4.62 6.68
N VAL A 106 -23.57 -4.95 5.46
CA VAL A 106 -23.15 -4.29 4.24
C VAL A 106 -24.37 -3.67 3.57
N LEU A 107 -24.29 -2.40 3.18
CA LEU A 107 -25.37 -1.67 2.52
C LEU A 107 -24.95 -1.30 1.09
N SER A 108 -25.85 -1.50 0.15
CA SER A 108 -25.68 -1.06 -1.24
C SER A 108 -25.96 0.44 -1.35
N ALA A 109 -24.99 1.24 -1.79
CA ALA A 109 -25.23 2.67 -2.02
C ALA A 109 -26.34 2.91 -3.05
N ARG A 110 -26.48 2.03 -4.04
CA ARG A 110 -27.46 2.13 -5.11
C ARG A 110 -28.89 1.81 -4.64
N GLU A 111 -29.04 0.80 -3.79
CA GLU A 111 -30.35 0.26 -3.41
C GLU A 111 -30.82 0.74 -2.03
N GLU A 112 -29.88 1.05 -1.14
CA GLU A 112 -30.11 1.28 0.28
C GLU A 112 -29.56 2.64 0.75
N TRP A 113 -29.45 3.62 -0.17
CA TRP A 113 -28.93 4.95 0.16
C TRP A 113 -29.63 5.61 1.35
N LYS A 114 -30.95 5.47 1.45
CA LYS A 114 -31.72 5.97 2.59
C LYS A 114 -31.32 5.31 3.91
N SER A 115 -31.03 4.01 3.89
CA SER A 115 -30.53 3.28 5.06
C SER A 115 -29.14 3.76 5.45
N ILE A 116 -28.29 4.08 4.46
CA ILE A 116 -26.96 4.66 4.70
C ILE A 116 -27.08 6.05 5.32
N LEU A 117 -27.96 6.92 4.80
CA LEU A 117 -28.22 8.24 5.40
C LEU A 117 -28.82 8.12 6.82
N ALA A 118 -29.67 7.12 7.08
CA ALA A 118 -30.19 6.88 8.42
C ALA A 118 -29.09 6.53 9.44
N CYS A 119 -27.93 6.00 9.01
CA CYS A 119 -26.77 5.83 9.89
C CYS A 119 -26.22 7.17 10.41
N ALA A 120 -26.41 8.26 9.67
CA ALA A 120 -26.01 9.61 10.08
C ALA A 120 -26.72 10.06 11.35
N HIS A 121 -27.88 9.48 11.66
CA HIS A 121 -28.71 9.82 12.83
C HIS A 121 -28.19 9.16 14.11
N GLN A 122 -27.25 8.21 14.01
CA GLN A 122 -26.72 7.48 15.16
C GLN A 122 -25.65 8.32 15.88
N PRO A 123 -25.82 8.64 17.19
CA PRO A 123 -24.81 9.42 17.92
C PRO A 123 -23.47 8.68 18.10
N GLN A 124 -23.51 7.35 18.21
CA GLN A 124 -22.32 6.53 18.47
C GLN A 124 -21.44 6.32 17.24
N LEU A 125 -21.99 6.51 16.04
CA LEU A 125 -21.24 6.46 14.77
C LEU A 125 -20.49 7.78 14.60
N ASN A 126 -19.18 7.73 14.86
CA ASN A 126 -18.32 8.91 14.91
C ASN A 126 -17.07 8.81 14.02
N ILE A 127 -16.93 7.73 13.25
CA ILE A 127 -15.80 7.51 12.34
C ILE A 127 -16.33 7.17 10.94
N ILE A 128 -15.72 7.78 9.92
CA ILE A 128 -15.86 7.38 8.52
C ILE A 128 -14.50 6.94 8.01
N VAL A 129 -14.44 5.78 7.36
CA VAL A 129 -13.24 5.30 6.66
C VAL A 129 -13.57 5.11 5.19
N SER A 130 -12.64 5.41 4.28
CA SER A 130 -12.84 5.12 2.85
C SER A 130 -11.66 4.46 2.19
N ASN A 131 -11.95 3.59 1.22
CA ASN A 131 -11.04 3.23 0.15
C ASN A 131 -11.82 3.07 -1.15
N THR A 132 -11.78 4.12 -1.95
CA THR A 132 -12.49 4.23 -3.23
C THR A 132 -11.52 4.25 -4.42
N THR A 133 -10.28 3.80 -4.19
CA THR A 133 -9.12 3.95 -5.08
C THR A 133 -8.74 5.42 -5.32
N GLU A 134 -7.58 5.67 -5.92
CA GLU A 134 -7.06 7.01 -6.19
C GLU A 134 -8.00 7.82 -7.10
N VAL A 135 -8.73 7.15 -8.00
CA VAL A 135 -9.71 7.82 -8.87
C VAL A 135 -11.00 8.22 -8.13
N GLY A 136 -11.22 7.71 -6.92
CA GLY A 136 -12.41 8.01 -6.12
C GLY A 136 -12.37 9.37 -5.44
N ILE A 137 -11.18 9.90 -5.11
CA ILE A 137 -11.00 11.25 -4.55
C ILE A 137 -10.73 12.23 -5.69
N GLN A 138 -11.80 12.63 -6.37
CA GLN A 138 -11.75 13.64 -7.43
C GLN A 138 -12.96 14.56 -7.33
N LEU A 139 -12.75 15.83 -7.69
CA LEU A 139 -13.86 16.77 -7.80
C LEU A 139 -14.70 16.45 -9.04
N LYS A 140 -15.94 16.02 -8.80
CA LYS A 140 -17.00 15.97 -9.82
C LYS A 140 -18.15 16.85 -9.36
N LYS A 141 -18.37 17.98 -10.04
CA LYS A 141 -19.47 18.90 -9.70
C LYS A 141 -20.81 18.23 -9.97
N GLU A 142 -21.51 17.88 -8.88
CA GLU A 142 -22.79 17.19 -8.92
C GLU A 142 -23.66 17.55 -7.70
N MET A 143 -24.96 17.25 -7.79
CA MET A 143 -25.92 17.55 -6.73
C MET A 143 -25.93 16.45 -5.66
N ILE A 144 -25.86 16.82 -4.38
CA ILE A 144 -25.84 15.83 -3.28
C ILE A 144 -27.21 15.23 -2.94
N PHE A 145 -28.30 15.85 -3.42
CA PHE A 145 -29.67 15.38 -3.20
C PHE A 145 -30.10 14.28 -4.18
N GLN A 146 -29.16 13.78 -4.99
CA GLN A 146 -29.34 12.56 -5.78
C GLN A 146 -29.45 11.33 -4.85
N ASN A 147 -30.04 10.25 -5.35
CA ASN A 147 -30.33 9.07 -4.54
C ASN A 147 -29.80 7.78 -5.23
N PRO A 148 -28.51 7.44 -5.05
CA PRO A 148 -27.43 8.21 -4.40
C PRO A 148 -26.73 9.21 -5.35
N PRO A 149 -25.86 10.12 -4.85
CA PRO A 149 -24.86 10.81 -5.67
C PRO A 149 -23.85 9.83 -6.30
N ASP A 150 -23.17 10.23 -7.38
CA ASP A 150 -22.25 9.38 -8.15
C ASP A 150 -20.87 9.26 -7.49
N SER A 151 -20.21 10.38 -7.21
CA SER A 151 -18.85 10.38 -6.66
C SER A 151 -18.82 10.12 -5.15
N TYR A 152 -17.70 9.60 -4.66
CA TYR A 152 -17.53 9.40 -3.22
C TYR A 152 -17.56 10.72 -2.43
N PRO A 153 -16.85 11.80 -2.83
CA PRO A 153 -16.94 13.08 -2.13
C PRO A 153 -18.37 13.64 -2.05
N ALA A 154 -19.19 13.46 -3.09
CA ALA A 154 -20.60 13.88 -3.05
C ALA A 154 -21.45 13.01 -2.11
N LYS A 155 -21.23 11.68 -2.08
CA LYS A 155 -21.86 10.77 -1.10
C LYS A 155 -21.49 11.14 0.34
N LEU A 156 -20.21 11.42 0.59
CA LEU A 156 -19.73 11.86 1.91
C LEU A 156 -20.38 13.19 2.31
N LEU A 157 -20.41 14.17 1.41
CA LEU A 157 -21.05 15.47 1.65
C LEU A 157 -22.55 15.33 1.94
N ALA A 158 -23.27 14.49 1.21
CA ALA A 158 -24.68 14.18 1.48
C ALA A 158 -24.88 13.59 2.89
N TYR A 159 -24.02 12.64 3.29
CA TYR A 159 -24.05 12.05 4.62
C TYR A 159 -23.76 13.07 5.73
N LEU A 160 -22.76 13.94 5.52
CA LEU A 160 -22.40 15.01 6.45
C LEU A 160 -23.55 16.02 6.60
N TYR A 161 -24.21 16.36 5.49
CA TYR A 161 -25.36 17.26 5.50
C TYR A 161 -26.54 16.67 6.26
N GLU A 162 -26.87 15.40 6.03
CA GLU A 162 -27.92 14.69 6.79
C GLU A 162 -27.61 14.71 8.30
N ARG A 163 -26.36 14.43 8.68
CA ARG A 163 -25.93 14.47 10.08
C ARG A 163 -26.07 15.86 10.69
N TYR A 164 -25.61 16.89 9.98
CA TYR A 164 -25.73 18.27 10.40
C TYR A 164 -27.18 18.66 10.68
N MET A 165 -28.10 18.28 9.79
CA MET A 165 -29.53 18.58 9.95
C MET A 165 -30.14 17.88 11.16
N VAL A 166 -29.77 16.61 11.42
CA VAL A 166 -30.31 15.84 12.56
C VAL A 166 -29.82 16.37 13.90
N PHE A 167 -28.55 16.79 13.97
CA PHE A 167 -27.93 17.28 15.20
C PHE A 167 -27.87 18.80 15.30
N ASN A 168 -28.58 19.53 14.42
CA ASN A 168 -28.61 20.98 14.36
C ASN A 168 -27.21 21.64 14.37
N GLY A 169 -26.23 21.01 13.71
CA GLY A 169 -24.86 21.51 13.64
C GLY A 169 -24.09 21.52 14.96
N SER A 170 -24.43 20.67 15.93
CA SER A 170 -23.64 20.49 17.16
C SER A 170 -22.19 20.08 16.82
N ILE A 171 -21.21 20.68 17.51
CA ILE A 171 -19.78 20.36 17.35
C ILE A 171 -19.50 18.91 17.79
N GLU A 172 -20.18 18.45 18.83
CA GLU A 172 -20.07 17.09 19.37
C GLU A 172 -20.56 16.02 18.39
N SER A 173 -21.38 16.40 17.41
CA SER A 173 -21.83 15.52 16.33
C SER A 173 -20.82 15.40 15.18
N GLY A 174 -19.68 16.08 15.24
CA GLY A 174 -18.62 15.95 14.25
C GLY A 174 -18.07 14.52 14.08
N LEU A 175 -17.41 14.28 12.96
CA LEU A 175 -16.88 12.96 12.58
C LEU A 175 -15.37 12.99 12.38
N ILE A 176 -14.72 11.86 12.66
CA ILE A 176 -13.35 11.58 12.22
C ILE A 176 -13.43 10.88 10.86
N ILE A 177 -12.87 11.48 9.82
CA ILE A 177 -12.93 11.00 8.44
C ILE A 177 -11.52 10.61 8.00
N ILE A 178 -11.33 9.34 7.66
CA ILE A 178 -10.02 8.74 7.41
C ILE A 178 -9.99 8.11 6.02
N PRO A 179 -9.65 8.86 4.96
CA PRO A 179 -9.37 8.27 3.66
C PRO A 179 -8.12 7.39 3.71
N THR A 180 -8.16 6.25 3.06
CA THR A 180 -7.05 5.28 2.95
C THR A 180 -6.59 5.07 1.51
N GLU A 181 -7.11 5.87 0.58
CA GLU A 181 -6.63 5.98 -0.80
C GLU A 181 -5.14 6.36 -0.82
N LEU A 182 -4.37 5.80 -1.76
CA LEU A 182 -2.90 6.01 -1.84
C LEU A 182 -2.53 7.35 -2.50
N LEU A 183 -3.14 8.43 -2.02
CA LEU A 183 -2.84 9.80 -2.41
C LEU A 183 -2.08 10.50 -1.28
N PRO A 184 -1.05 11.31 -1.60
CA PRO A 184 -0.47 12.21 -0.62
C PRO A 184 -1.53 13.13 -0.03
N ASP A 185 -1.50 13.28 1.29
CA ASP A 185 -2.32 14.25 2.04
C ASP A 185 -3.82 14.10 1.72
N ASN A 186 -4.25 12.85 1.56
CA ASN A 186 -5.59 12.44 1.15
C ASN A 186 -6.72 13.02 2.03
N GLY A 187 -6.48 13.23 3.33
CA GLY A 187 -7.42 13.91 4.23
C GLY A 187 -7.66 15.36 3.83
N SER A 188 -6.59 16.13 3.70
CA SER A 188 -6.62 17.53 3.27
C SER A 188 -7.22 17.69 1.87
N LEU A 189 -6.85 16.80 0.93
CA LEU A 189 -7.41 16.78 -0.43
C LEU A 189 -8.92 16.49 -0.43
N LEU A 190 -9.37 15.49 0.35
CA LEU A 190 -10.79 15.18 0.46
C LEU A 190 -11.57 16.34 1.08
N LYS A 191 -11.03 16.98 2.13
CA LYS A 191 -11.63 18.16 2.77
C LYS A 191 -11.83 19.30 1.76
N SER A 192 -10.82 19.61 0.96
CA SER A 192 -10.92 20.70 -0.03
C SER A 192 -11.99 20.42 -1.08
N ILE A 193 -12.06 19.17 -1.58
CA ILE A 193 -13.09 18.75 -2.54
C ILE A 193 -14.49 18.83 -1.93
N VAL A 194 -14.67 18.34 -0.70
CA VAL A 194 -15.97 18.37 -0.01
C VAL A 194 -16.44 19.81 0.22
N LEU A 195 -15.56 20.72 0.63
CA LEU A 195 -15.90 22.14 0.79
C LEU A 195 -16.23 22.81 -0.55
N GLU A 196 -15.52 22.47 -1.63
CA GLU A 196 -15.85 22.98 -2.97
C GLU A 196 -17.22 22.47 -3.45
N LEU A 197 -17.53 21.20 -3.21
CA LEU A 197 -18.85 20.63 -3.52
C LEU A 197 -19.97 21.24 -2.68
N ALA A 198 -19.72 21.54 -1.40
CA ALA A 198 -20.69 22.22 -0.54
C ALA A 198 -21.04 23.60 -1.08
N LYS A 199 -20.04 24.36 -1.53
CA LYS A 199 -20.23 25.65 -2.22
C LYS A 199 -20.98 25.50 -3.54
N PHE A 200 -20.63 24.51 -4.35
CA PHE A 200 -21.33 24.21 -5.61
C PHE A 200 -22.82 23.90 -5.37
N ASN A 201 -23.14 23.16 -4.31
CA ASN A 201 -24.51 22.84 -3.90
C ASN A 201 -25.24 23.98 -3.16
N GLN A 202 -24.60 25.15 -2.99
CA GLN A 202 -25.16 26.33 -2.33
C GLN A 202 -25.64 26.04 -0.88
N LEU A 203 -24.90 25.19 -0.16
CA LEU A 203 -25.19 24.91 1.24
C LEU A 203 -24.83 26.12 2.14
N SER A 204 -25.45 26.22 3.31
CA SER A 204 -25.33 27.39 4.18
C SER A 204 -23.91 27.58 4.72
N GLU A 205 -23.52 28.83 4.95
CA GLU A 205 -22.22 29.16 5.55
C GLU A 205 -22.02 28.48 6.92
N SER A 206 -23.09 28.36 7.71
CA SER A 206 -23.09 27.63 8.98
C SER A 206 -22.72 26.15 8.84
N PHE A 207 -23.10 25.51 7.73
CA PHE A 207 -22.75 24.12 7.45
C PHE A 207 -21.30 23.99 6.97
N LEU A 208 -20.83 24.95 6.16
CA LEU A 208 -19.42 25.01 5.74
C LEU A 208 -18.49 25.18 6.96
N GLN A 209 -18.85 26.08 7.88
CA GLN A 209 -18.15 26.27 9.15
C GLN A 209 -18.16 24.99 9.99
N TRP A 210 -19.30 24.28 10.06
CA TRP A 210 -19.39 23.01 10.78
C TRP A 210 -18.52 21.91 10.17
N ILE A 211 -18.41 21.81 8.84
CA ILE A 211 -17.45 20.90 8.19
C ILE A 211 -16.02 21.23 8.64
N ASP A 212 -15.69 22.52 8.74
CA ASP A 212 -14.33 22.95 9.06
C ASP A 212 -13.96 22.73 10.54
N GLU A 213 -14.87 23.06 11.45
CA GLU A 213 -14.62 23.12 12.90
C GLU A 213 -14.97 21.84 13.65
N ALA A 214 -16.02 21.12 13.24
CA ALA A 214 -16.49 19.93 13.96
C ALA A 214 -15.89 18.63 13.41
N ASN A 215 -15.45 18.61 12.15
CA ASN A 215 -15.03 17.36 11.48
C ASN A 215 -13.51 17.31 11.29
N HIS A 216 -12.94 16.12 11.47
CA HIS A 216 -11.51 15.87 11.36
C HIS A 216 -11.21 15.02 10.12
N PHE A 217 -10.73 15.65 9.05
CA PHE A 217 -10.25 14.96 7.86
C PHE A 217 -8.78 14.57 8.06
N CYS A 218 -8.56 13.34 8.49
CA CYS A 218 -7.26 12.84 8.90
C CYS A 218 -6.54 12.24 7.69
N SER A 219 -5.43 12.83 7.25
CA SER A 219 -4.60 12.18 6.24
C SER A 219 -4.13 10.84 6.78
N SER A 220 -4.06 9.80 5.94
CA SER A 220 -3.58 8.50 6.38
C SER A 220 -2.67 7.81 5.37
N LEU A 221 -1.82 6.94 5.89
CA LEU A 221 -0.95 6.05 5.14
C LEU A 221 -1.23 4.62 5.57
N VAL A 222 -1.64 3.79 4.61
CA VAL A 222 -1.82 2.35 4.79
C VAL A 222 -0.72 1.56 4.09
N ASP A 223 -0.31 0.45 4.71
CA ASP A 223 0.62 -0.49 4.10
C ASP A 223 0.38 -1.91 4.63
N ARG A 224 -0.17 -2.76 3.75
CA ARG A 224 -0.27 -4.21 3.95
C ARG A 224 -0.41 -4.84 2.57
N ILE A 225 0.39 -5.85 2.27
CA ILE A 225 0.23 -6.65 1.06
C ILE A 225 -0.94 -7.62 1.28
N VAL A 226 -1.95 -7.46 0.44
CA VAL A 226 -3.17 -8.25 0.46
C VAL A 226 -3.39 -8.79 -0.96
N PRO A 227 -2.88 -9.99 -1.29
CA PRO A 227 -3.08 -10.60 -2.61
C PRO A 227 -4.56 -10.82 -2.95
N GLY A 228 -5.43 -10.79 -1.94
CA GLY A 228 -6.88 -10.88 -2.06
C GLY A 228 -7.38 -12.31 -1.83
N LYS A 229 -8.34 -12.73 -2.64
CA LYS A 229 -8.88 -14.09 -2.59
C LYS A 229 -7.80 -15.07 -3.05
N PRO A 230 -7.49 -16.14 -2.29
CA PRO A 230 -6.54 -17.14 -2.73
C PRO A 230 -7.04 -17.84 -4.01
N ARG A 231 -6.10 -18.45 -4.76
CA ARG A 231 -6.43 -19.29 -5.93
C ARG A 231 -7.38 -20.41 -5.52
N ALA A 232 -8.19 -20.93 -6.45
CA ALA A 232 -9.25 -21.88 -6.14
C ALA A 232 -8.75 -23.13 -5.40
N GLU A 233 -7.58 -23.64 -5.79
CA GLU A 233 -6.92 -24.79 -5.17
C GLU A 233 -6.49 -24.48 -3.74
N GLN A 234 -5.77 -23.37 -3.55
CA GLN A 234 -5.33 -22.91 -2.23
C GLN A 234 -6.51 -22.60 -1.30
N LYS A 235 -7.58 -21.98 -1.84
CA LYS A 235 -8.81 -21.72 -1.09
C LYS A 235 -9.41 -23.03 -0.61
N LYS A 236 -9.53 -24.03 -1.49
CA LYS A 236 -10.07 -25.34 -1.15
C LYS A 236 -9.23 -26.05 -0.09
N GLU A 237 -7.89 -26.01 -0.21
CA GLU A 237 -7.00 -26.57 0.80
C GLU A 237 -7.22 -25.93 2.19
N ILE A 238 -7.36 -24.60 2.25
CA ILE A 238 -7.64 -23.90 3.50
C ILE A 238 -9.03 -24.29 4.04
N GLU A 239 -10.06 -24.34 3.19
CA GLU A 239 -11.41 -24.74 3.60
C GLU A 239 -11.47 -26.19 4.09
N ASP A 240 -10.76 -27.11 3.44
CA ASP A 240 -10.65 -28.52 3.84
C ASP A 240 -9.93 -28.65 5.19
N GLN A 241 -8.89 -27.83 5.43
CA GLN A 241 -8.18 -27.78 6.72
C GLN A 241 -9.03 -27.18 7.84
N LEU A 242 -9.77 -26.10 7.56
CA LEU A 242 -10.59 -25.38 8.54
C LEU A 242 -11.95 -26.05 8.81
N GLY A 243 -12.42 -26.90 7.89
CA GLY A 243 -13.67 -27.64 8.01
C GLY A 243 -14.94 -26.85 7.63
N TYR A 244 -14.79 -25.71 6.95
CA TYR A 244 -15.92 -24.90 6.48
C TYR A 244 -15.59 -24.15 5.20
N GLN A 245 -16.65 -23.76 4.48
CA GLN A 245 -16.58 -22.94 3.29
C GLN A 245 -16.72 -21.47 3.65
N ASP A 246 -15.92 -20.62 3.03
CA ASP A 246 -15.94 -19.17 3.19
C ASP A 246 -15.72 -18.49 1.83
N GLU A 247 -16.77 -17.88 1.31
CA GLU A 247 -16.74 -17.16 0.04
C GLU A 247 -15.94 -15.85 0.11
N LEU A 248 -15.79 -15.29 1.32
CA LEU A 248 -15.14 -14.02 1.62
C LEU A 248 -13.70 -14.18 2.14
N LEU A 249 -13.18 -15.41 2.19
CA LEU A 249 -11.83 -15.70 2.68
C LEU A 249 -10.77 -14.87 1.94
N ILE A 250 -9.88 -14.25 2.71
CA ILE A 250 -8.76 -13.45 2.21
C ILE A 250 -7.44 -13.84 2.87
N VAL A 251 -6.35 -13.65 2.13
CA VAL A 251 -4.99 -13.83 2.64
C VAL A 251 -4.32 -12.46 2.70
N ALA A 252 -3.57 -12.21 3.77
CA ALA A 252 -2.74 -11.02 3.92
C ALA A 252 -1.39 -11.36 4.56
N GLU A 253 -0.42 -10.48 4.34
CA GLU A 253 0.84 -10.57 5.06
C GLU A 253 0.69 -10.25 6.56
N HIS A 254 1.68 -10.65 7.38
CA HIS A 254 1.69 -10.32 8.80
C HIS A 254 1.93 -8.83 9.06
N TYR A 255 2.92 -8.24 8.39
CA TYR A 255 3.21 -6.83 8.52
C TYR A 255 2.00 -5.97 8.12
N HIS A 256 1.72 -4.95 8.91
CA HIS A 256 0.72 -3.97 8.55
C HIS A 256 1.06 -2.62 9.19
N LEU A 257 0.64 -1.55 8.53
CA LEU A 257 0.76 -0.18 9.02
C LEU A 257 -0.51 0.59 8.66
N TRP A 258 -1.03 1.32 9.63
CA TRP A 258 -2.03 2.35 9.45
C TRP A 258 -1.62 3.59 10.25
N ALA A 259 -0.93 4.51 9.60
CA ALA A 259 -0.58 5.80 10.19
C ALA A 259 -1.65 6.84 9.84
N ILE A 260 -2.15 7.55 10.86
CA ILE A 260 -3.28 8.47 10.77
C ILE A 260 -2.82 9.79 11.39
N GLU A 261 -2.99 10.88 10.64
CA GLU A 261 -2.73 12.22 11.13
C GLU A 261 -3.78 12.59 12.18
N GLY A 262 -3.37 12.90 13.40
CA GLY A 262 -4.31 13.20 14.48
C GLY A 262 -3.66 13.64 15.78
N ASN A 263 -4.46 14.27 16.63
CA ASN A 263 -4.07 14.71 17.97
C ASN A 263 -4.56 13.72 19.05
N ASP A 264 -4.34 14.06 20.32
CA ASP A 264 -4.75 13.21 21.45
C ASP A 264 -6.27 12.96 21.54
N SER A 265 -7.11 13.90 21.07
CA SER A 265 -8.57 13.68 21.06
C SER A 265 -8.97 12.66 20.02
N ILE A 266 -8.37 12.71 18.83
CA ILE A 266 -8.53 11.69 17.78
C ILE A 266 -8.02 10.33 18.28
N LYS A 267 -6.83 10.31 18.89
CA LYS A 267 -6.20 9.10 19.44
C LYS A 267 -7.09 8.39 20.49
N LYS A 268 -7.78 9.16 21.34
CA LYS A 268 -8.74 8.61 22.32
C LYS A 268 -9.95 7.94 21.66
N ILE A 269 -10.47 8.53 20.57
CA ILE A 269 -11.61 7.98 19.84
C ILE A 269 -11.19 6.73 19.04
N LEU A 270 -10.02 6.78 18.42
CA LEU A 270 -9.37 5.67 17.72
C LEU A 270 -8.64 4.74 18.71
N SER A 271 -9.34 4.31 19.76
CA SER A 271 -8.76 3.55 20.87
C SER A 271 -8.16 2.20 20.47
N PHE A 272 -8.45 1.71 19.26
CA PHE A 272 -7.77 0.55 18.67
C PHE A 272 -6.26 0.75 18.49
N GLU A 273 -5.76 1.99 18.46
CA GLU A 273 -4.32 2.26 18.39
C GLU A 273 -3.53 1.66 19.57
N HIS A 274 -4.07 1.70 20.78
CA HIS A 274 -3.43 1.12 21.97
C HIS A 274 -3.32 -0.42 21.90
N GLY A 275 -4.10 -1.05 21.02
CA GLY A 275 -4.14 -2.50 20.86
C GLY A 275 -3.22 -3.02 19.77
N ASP A 276 -2.64 -2.17 18.94
CA ASP A 276 -1.94 -2.60 17.74
C ASP A 276 -0.76 -1.69 17.40
N GLU A 277 0.46 -2.24 17.47
CA GLU A 277 1.68 -1.49 17.17
C GLU A 277 1.78 -1.03 15.71
N GLY A 278 1.02 -1.66 14.80
CA GLY A 278 0.90 -1.27 13.40
C GLY A 278 0.03 -0.03 13.20
N VAL A 279 -0.73 0.41 14.20
CA VAL A 279 -1.52 1.65 14.14
C VAL A 279 -0.74 2.79 14.78
N LYS A 280 -0.68 3.92 14.09
CA LYS A 280 -0.02 5.14 14.58
C LYS A 280 -0.98 6.31 14.42
N VAL A 281 -1.28 7.00 15.51
CA VAL A 281 -2.03 8.27 15.48
C VAL A 281 -1.09 9.35 15.95
N GLU A 282 -0.62 10.16 15.01
CA GLU A 282 0.45 11.14 15.24
C GLU A 282 0.12 12.47 14.54
N PRO A 283 0.60 13.62 15.04
CA PRO A 283 0.39 14.91 14.37
C PRO A 283 1.04 15.01 12.99
N ASP A 284 2.05 14.18 12.71
CA ASP A 284 2.74 14.12 11.43
C ASP A 284 3.10 12.68 11.06
N ILE A 285 2.59 12.20 9.93
CA ILE A 285 2.81 10.84 9.44
C ILE A 285 3.85 10.75 8.31
N ARG A 286 4.49 11.87 7.94
CA ARG A 286 5.49 11.92 6.85
C ARG A 286 6.68 10.99 7.12
N ILE A 287 7.04 10.78 8.39
CA ILE A 287 8.09 9.84 8.78
C ILE A 287 7.83 8.42 8.25
N TYR A 288 6.60 7.93 8.39
CA TYR A 288 6.21 6.60 7.93
C TYR A 288 6.16 6.52 6.40
N ARG A 289 5.77 7.63 5.75
CA ARG A 289 5.78 7.77 4.29
C ARG A 289 7.20 7.66 3.75
N GLU A 290 8.16 8.37 4.35
CA GLU A 290 9.56 8.34 3.93
C GLU A 290 10.21 6.98 4.24
N LEU A 291 9.97 6.37 5.41
CA LEU A 291 10.44 5.01 5.70
C LEU A 291 9.97 4.01 4.64
N LYS A 292 8.66 3.98 4.34
CA LYS A 292 8.09 3.09 3.31
C LYS A 292 8.63 3.43 1.91
N LEU A 293 8.67 4.71 1.54
CA LEU A 293 9.08 5.14 0.21
C LEU A 293 10.56 4.84 -0.06
N ARG A 294 11.43 4.97 0.94
CA ARG A 294 12.86 4.77 0.79
C ARG A 294 13.28 3.33 1.08
N LEU A 295 12.99 2.78 2.25
CA LEU A 295 13.52 1.47 2.64
C LEU A 295 12.81 0.31 1.93
N LEU A 296 11.49 0.36 1.78
CA LEU A 296 10.76 -0.69 1.08
C LEU A 296 10.76 -0.46 -0.44
N ASN A 297 10.20 0.68 -0.84
CA ASN A 297 9.92 0.96 -2.24
C ASN A 297 11.19 1.21 -3.05
N ALA A 298 12.20 1.91 -2.52
CA ALA A 298 13.44 2.15 -3.25
C ALA A 298 14.31 0.88 -3.34
N THR A 299 14.38 0.06 -2.28
CA THR A 299 15.06 -1.24 -2.34
C THR A 299 14.44 -2.15 -3.41
N HIS A 300 13.11 -2.28 -3.44
CA HIS A 300 12.42 -3.00 -4.52
C HIS A 300 12.78 -2.45 -5.91
N THR A 301 12.81 -1.14 -6.07
CA THR A 301 13.15 -0.50 -7.35
C THR A 301 14.60 -0.79 -7.76
N ILE A 302 15.57 -0.68 -6.85
CA ILE A 302 16.99 -0.94 -7.17
C ILE A 302 17.18 -2.42 -7.52
N CYS A 303 16.48 -3.31 -6.83
CA CYS A 303 16.65 -4.75 -6.97
C CYS A 303 15.87 -5.38 -8.13
N CYS A 304 14.78 -4.77 -8.64
CA CYS A 304 13.88 -5.49 -9.56
C CYS A 304 14.48 -5.85 -10.91
N GLY A 305 15.19 -4.93 -11.56
CA GLY A 305 15.95 -5.20 -12.77
C GLY A 305 17.00 -6.30 -12.57
N PRO A 306 17.95 -6.13 -11.65
CA PRO A 306 19.01 -7.13 -11.48
C PRO A 306 18.51 -8.47 -10.96
N ALA A 307 17.46 -8.52 -10.14
CA ALA A 307 16.86 -9.78 -9.70
C ALA A 307 16.25 -10.55 -10.88
N PHE A 308 15.44 -9.86 -11.68
CA PHE A 308 14.79 -10.44 -12.86
C PHE A 308 15.83 -10.92 -13.88
N LEU A 309 16.84 -10.09 -14.18
CA LEU A 309 17.91 -10.44 -15.12
C LEU A 309 18.81 -11.57 -14.58
N SER A 310 18.91 -11.75 -13.26
CA SER A 310 19.59 -12.90 -12.65
C SER A 310 18.73 -14.17 -12.62
N GLY A 311 17.53 -14.14 -13.23
CA GLY A 311 16.65 -15.30 -13.35
C GLY A 311 15.76 -15.58 -12.15
N PHE A 312 15.70 -14.68 -11.15
CA PHE A 312 14.73 -14.82 -10.06
C PHE A 312 13.32 -14.46 -10.53
N GLU A 313 12.37 -15.37 -10.33
CA GLU A 313 10.98 -15.14 -10.70
C GLU A 313 10.29 -14.19 -9.71
N THR A 314 10.38 -14.49 -8.41
CA THR A 314 9.70 -13.72 -7.36
C THR A 314 10.67 -13.18 -6.30
N VAL A 315 10.19 -12.19 -5.53
CA VAL A 315 10.93 -11.59 -4.40
C VAL A 315 11.40 -12.68 -3.44
N LYS A 316 10.50 -13.56 -2.99
CA LYS A 316 10.83 -14.63 -2.06
C LYS A 316 11.91 -15.58 -2.60
N ASP A 317 11.88 -15.92 -3.89
CA ASP A 317 12.85 -16.85 -4.48
C ASP A 317 14.26 -16.27 -4.41
N SER A 318 14.37 -14.97 -4.66
CA SER A 318 15.64 -14.25 -4.54
C SER A 318 16.11 -14.12 -3.09
N MET A 319 15.19 -13.95 -2.13
CA MET A 319 15.54 -13.83 -0.71
C MET A 319 15.98 -15.17 -0.09
N ASN A 320 15.58 -16.30 -0.68
CA ASN A 320 16.06 -17.63 -0.28
C ASN A 320 17.52 -17.90 -0.72
N VAL A 321 18.11 -17.00 -1.50
CA VAL A 321 19.49 -17.12 -1.98
C VAL A 321 20.40 -16.18 -1.19
N LYS A 322 21.30 -16.77 -0.40
CA LYS A 322 22.06 -16.05 0.63
C LYS A 322 22.86 -14.85 0.12
N TRP A 323 23.54 -14.99 -1.02
CA TRP A 323 24.34 -13.90 -1.57
C TRP A 323 23.47 -12.73 -2.06
N TRP A 324 22.26 -13.01 -2.55
CA TRP A 324 21.31 -11.98 -2.98
C TRP A 324 20.70 -11.28 -1.78
N GLU A 325 20.30 -12.03 -0.73
CA GLU A 325 19.85 -11.46 0.54
C GLU A 325 20.88 -10.48 1.12
N THR A 326 22.18 -10.82 1.05
CA THR A 326 23.27 -9.93 1.48
C THR A 326 23.30 -8.64 0.66
N ILE A 327 23.14 -8.71 -0.66
CA ILE A 327 23.06 -7.51 -1.52
C ILE A 327 21.85 -6.64 -1.17
N VAL A 328 20.68 -7.24 -0.97
CA VAL A 328 19.46 -6.49 -0.59
C VAL A 328 19.66 -5.79 0.76
N SER A 329 20.27 -6.49 1.72
CA SER A 329 20.63 -5.94 3.02
C SER A 329 21.61 -4.77 2.90
N GLU A 330 22.64 -4.91 2.06
CA GLU A 330 23.63 -3.86 1.81
C GLU A 330 23.00 -2.59 1.24
N ILE A 331 22.21 -2.75 0.16
CA ILE A 331 21.47 -1.64 -0.46
C ILE A 331 20.61 -0.94 0.59
N MET A 332 19.86 -1.70 1.38
CA MET A 332 18.90 -1.14 2.33
C MET A 332 19.58 -0.42 3.50
N PHE A 333 20.53 -1.09 4.17
CA PHE A 333 21.06 -0.60 5.44
C PHE A 333 22.28 0.30 5.29
N ASN A 334 23.09 0.13 4.24
CA ASN A 334 24.35 0.85 4.07
C ASN A 334 24.29 1.93 2.99
N GLU A 335 23.39 1.83 2.01
CA GLU A 335 23.24 2.86 0.98
C GLU A 335 21.97 3.70 1.16
N ILE A 336 20.81 3.07 1.36
CA ILE A 336 19.52 3.80 1.47
C ILE A 336 19.32 4.41 2.85
N SER A 337 19.36 3.59 3.91
CA SER A 337 19.07 4.01 5.29
C SER A 337 19.83 5.28 5.75
N PRO A 338 21.17 5.38 5.59
CA PRO A 338 21.89 6.58 5.99
C PRO A 338 21.52 7.82 5.15
N ALA A 339 21.08 7.61 3.91
CA ALA A 339 20.82 8.66 2.93
C ALA A 339 19.33 8.94 2.69
N ILE A 340 18.43 8.54 3.60
CA ILE A 340 17.04 9.00 3.56
C ILE A 340 17.01 10.53 3.69
N PRO A 341 16.39 11.27 2.74
CA PRO A 341 16.37 12.74 2.74
C PRO A 341 15.28 13.29 3.69
N PHE A 342 15.21 12.73 4.89
CA PHE A 342 14.28 13.11 5.94
C PHE A 342 14.92 12.82 7.31
N ASP A 343 14.65 13.67 8.30
CA ASP A 343 15.18 13.50 9.63
C ASP A 343 14.44 12.36 10.35
N ILE A 344 15.10 11.22 10.46
CA ILE A 344 14.59 9.99 11.08
C ILE A 344 15.73 9.40 11.88
N ASP A 345 15.46 9.03 13.13
CA ASP A 345 16.45 8.41 13.98
C ASP A 345 16.87 7.04 13.42
N ASN A 346 18.11 6.65 13.69
CA ASN A 346 18.67 5.41 13.16
C ASN A 346 17.91 4.17 13.67
N ASN A 347 17.36 4.18 14.89
CA ASN A 347 16.66 3.01 15.41
C ASN A 347 15.38 2.74 14.62
N SER A 348 14.58 3.78 14.35
CA SER A 348 13.37 3.67 13.50
C SER A 348 13.69 3.15 12.11
N LYS A 349 14.79 3.63 11.48
CA LYS A 349 15.23 3.14 10.16
C LYS A 349 15.63 1.66 10.21
N GLN A 350 16.39 1.25 11.22
CA GLN A 350 16.86 -0.13 11.37
C GLN A 350 15.71 -1.08 11.68
N GLU A 351 14.78 -0.68 12.56
CA GLU A 351 13.59 -1.48 12.89
C GLU A 351 12.72 -1.68 11.65
N PHE A 352 12.40 -0.58 10.94
CA PHE A 352 11.60 -0.66 9.73
C PHE A 352 12.31 -1.51 8.65
N GLY A 353 13.62 -1.32 8.45
CA GLY A 353 14.40 -2.11 7.50
C GLY A 353 14.35 -3.62 7.79
N ARG A 354 14.44 -4.02 9.05
CA ARG A 354 14.29 -5.45 9.44
C ARG A 354 12.90 -5.99 9.10
N LYS A 355 11.85 -5.21 9.36
CA LYS A 355 10.48 -5.55 8.95
C LYS A 355 10.38 -5.69 7.43
N VAL A 356 11.01 -4.82 6.64
CA VAL A 356 11.06 -4.94 5.18
C VAL A 356 11.74 -6.24 4.74
N MET A 357 12.89 -6.58 5.35
CA MET A 357 13.58 -7.84 5.04
C MET A 357 12.70 -9.07 5.31
N ASP A 358 11.97 -9.08 6.43
CA ASP A 358 11.03 -10.17 6.74
C ASP A 358 9.87 -10.24 5.74
N ARG A 359 9.33 -9.09 5.31
CA ARG A 359 8.29 -9.05 4.27
C ARG A 359 8.79 -9.63 2.95
N PHE A 360 10.03 -9.35 2.56
CA PHE A 360 10.60 -9.89 1.32
C PHE A 360 10.81 -11.41 1.40
N ARG A 361 11.00 -11.98 2.60
CA ARG A 361 11.11 -13.44 2.84
C ARG A 361 9.76 -14.15 2.88
N ASN A 362 8.64 -13.44 2.79
CA ASN A 362 7.31 -14.04 2.98
C ASN A 362 6.96 -15.06 1.89
N GLU A 363 6.98 -16.34 2.23
CA GLU A 363 6.75 -17.44 1.29
C GLU A 363 5.33 -17.48 0.70
N ALA A 364 4.36 -16.93 1.43
CA ALA A 364 2.95 -16.94 1.05
C ALA A 364 2.60 -15.84 0.04
N ILE A 365 3.48 -14.86 -0.19
CA ILE A 365 3.26 -13.80 -1.18
C ILE A 365 3.96 -14.16 -2.48
N HIS A 366 3.18 -14.31 -3.55
CA HIS A 366 3.70 -14.41 -4.91
C HIS A 366 3.86 -13.01 -5.51
N HIS A 367 5.07 -12.44 -5.37
CA HIS A 367 5.41 -11.13 -5.92
C HIS A 367 6.47 -11.25 -7.03
N PRO A 368 6.07 -11.32 -8.31
CA PRO A 368 7.02 -11.40 -9.42
C PRO A 368 7.87 -10.13 -9.52
N TRP A 369 9.17 -10.29 -9.78
CA TRP A 369 10.07 -9.15 -10.01
C TRP A 369 9.68 -8.35 -11.25
N ILE A 370 9.20 -9.02 -12.30
CA ILE A 370 8.71 -8.37 -13.53
C ILE A 370 7.51 -7.42 -13.29
N ASN A 371 6.71 -7.68 -12.25
CA ASN A 371 5.61 -6.77 -11.90
C ASN A 371 6.16 -5.49 -11.22
N ILE A 372 7.30 -5.58 -10.55
CA ILE A 372 7.94 -4.43 -9.89
C ILE A 372 8.58 -3.49 -10.91
N THR A 373 9.00 -3.99 -12.09
CA THR A 373 9.60 -3.19 -13.17
C THR A 373 8.58 -2.34 -13.96
N LEU A 374 7.28 -2.43 -13.68
CA LEU A 374 6.29 -1.51 -14.27
C LEU A 374 6.63 -0.05 -13.89
N GLN A 375 6.73 0.86 -14.85
CA GLN A 375 7.12 2.27 -14.64
C GLN A 375 8.44 2.40 -13.86
N TYR A 376 9.43 1.56 -14.20
CA TYR A 376 10.74 1.49 -13.56
C TYR A 376 11.44 2.86 -13.47
N SER A 377 11.53 3.60 -14.57
CA SER A 377 12.20 4.91 -14.64
C SER A 377 11.58 5.94 -13.68
N SER A 378 10.25 6.06 -13.69
CA SER A 378 9.49 6.93 -12.77
C SER A 378 9.70 6.52 -11.31
N LYS A 379 9.74 5.21 -11.02
CA LYS A 379 10.06 4.68 -9.69
C LYS A 379 11.49 5.01 -9.27
N LEU A 380 12.49 4.91 -10.14
CA LEU A 380 13.87 5.29 -9.86
C LEU A 380 13.95 6.79 -9.53
N ARG A 381 13.36 7.64 -10.37
CA ARG A 381 13.25 9.08 -10.15
C ARG A 381 12.65 9.40 -8.79
N MET A 382 11.47 8.87 -8.49
CA MET A 382 10.72 9.23 -7.28
C MET A 382 11.38 8.68 -6.01
N ARG A 383 11.89 7.45 -6.06
CA ARG A 383 12.29 6.69 -4.86
C ARG A 383 13.79 6.72 -4.59
N VAL A 384 14.61 6.68 -5.64
CA VAL A 384 16.07 6.46 -5.53
C VAL A 384 16.87 7.74 -5.75
N VAL A 385 16.51 8.59 -6.71
CA VAL A 385 17.28 9.83 -7.00
C VAL A 385 17.45 10.73 -5.76
N PRO A 386 16.42 10.98 -4.92
CA PRO A 386 16.61 11.75 -3.69
C PRO A 386 17.59 11.12 -2.71
N VAL A 387 17.61 9.78 -2.61
CA VAL A 387 18.55 9.03 -1.76
C VAL A 387 19.96 9.15 -2.32
N LEU A 388 20.13 9.02 -3.64
CA LEU A 388 21.42 9.15 -4.31
C LEU A 388 22.03 10.55 -4.06
N LYS A 389 21.24 11.61 -4.21
CA LYS A 389 21.70 12.98 -3.95
C LYS A 389 22.13 13.16 -2.49
N ARG A 390 21.32 12.69 -1.54
CA ARG A 390 21.66 12.75 -0.11
C ARG A 390 22.89 11.90 0.23
N TYR A 391 23.08 10.77 -0.44
CA TYR A 391 24.28 9.94 -0.29
C TYR A 391 25.54 10.72 -0.69
N TYR A 392 25.49 11.47 -1.80
CA TYR A 392 26.59 12.33 -2.23
C TYR A 392 26.90 13.46 -1.26
N GLU A 393 25.88 14.08 -0.65
CA GLU A 393 26.07 15.09 0.40
C GLU A 393 26.83 14.53 1.61
N LEU A 394 26.61 13.25 1.93
CA LEU A 394 27.19 12.58 3.10
C LEU A 394 28.57 11.96 2.84
N PHE A 395 28.76 11.35 1.66
CA PHE A 395 29.91 10.48 1.39
C PHE A 395 30.77 10.91 0.21
N GLN A 396 30.33 11.90 -0.60
CA GLN A 396 31.07 12.47 -1.73
C GLN A 396 31.61 11.44 -2.75
N LYS A 397 30.92 10.30 -2.90
CA LYS A 397 31.29 9.21 -3.82
C LYS A 397 30.04 8.46 -4.30
N PRO A 398 30.11 7.75 -5.45
CA PRO A 398 29.00 6.93 -5.90
C PRO A 398 28.73 5.74 -4.95
N PRO A 399 27.47 5.46 -4.60
CA PRO A 399 27.07 4.23 -3.92
C PRO A 399 27.19 3.02 -4.87
N LEU A 400 27.92 1.99 -4.46
CA LEU A 400 28.31 0.87 -5.34
C LEU A 400 27.11 0.07 -5.85
N CYS A 401 26.18 -0.31 -4.96
CA CYS A 401 25.05 -1.16 -5.30
C CYS A 401 23.95 -0.39 -6.03
N ILE A 402 23.69 0.86 -5.66
CA ILE A 402 22.80 1.76 -6.41
C ILE A 402 23.34 1.99 -7.82
N SER A 403 24.64 2.26 -8.00
CA SER A 403 25.24 2.38 -9.34
C SER A 403 25.05 1.11 -10.16
N ALA A 404 25.23 -0.07 -9.56
CA ALA A 404 24.94 -1.34 -10.22
C ALA A 404 23.44 -1.53 -10.52
N GLY A 405 22.54 -1.08 -9.66
CA GLY A 405 21.10 -1.09 -9.91
C GLY A 405 20.70 -0.21 -11.11
N PHE A 406 21.29 0.98 -11.26
CA PHE A 406 21.10 1.81 -12.45
C PHE A 406 21.66 1.13 -13.71
N ALA A 407 22.81 0.47 -13.63
CA ALA A 407 23.37 -0.28 -14.75
C ALA A 407 22.47 -1.44 -15.18
N ALA A 408 21.90 -2.18 -14.22
CA ALA A 408 20.93 -3.22 -14.47
C ALA A 408 19.61 -2.67 -15.04
N TRP A 409 19.18 -1.47 -14.63
CA TRP A 409 18.06 -0.77 -15.26
C TRP A 409 18.35 -0.47 -16.74
N PHE A 410 19.51 0.10 -17.07
CA PHE A 410 19.91 0.32 -18.46
C PHE A 410 19.84 -0.96 -19.28
N LEU A 411 20.45 -2.04 -18.78
CA LEU A 411 20.46 -3.34 -19.44
C LEU A 411 19.05 -3.94 -19.58
N PHE A 412 18.22 -3.84 -18.53
CA PHE A 412 16.81 -4.27 -18.57
C PHE A 412 16.04 -3.51 -19.65
N MET A 413 16.27 -2.20 -19.75
CA MET A 413 15.65 -1.28 -20.70
C MET A 413 16.24 -1.34 -22.12
N ARG A 414 17.17 -2.27 -22.39
CA ARG A 414 17.68 -2.56 -23.73
C ARG A 414 16.58 -3.20 -24.58
N CYS A 415 15.75 -2.35 -25.17
CA CYS A 415 14.51 -2.76 -25.81
C CYS A 415 14.43 -2.37 -27.27
N ARG A 416 13.53 -3.07 -27.96
CA ARG A 416 13.13 -2.79 -29.34
C ARG A 416 11.61 -2.82 -29.42
N LYS A 417 11.04 -2.03 -30.33
CA LYS A 417 9.61 -2.07 -30.59
C LYS A 417 9.29 -3.28 -31.47
N ASN A 418 8.34 -4.11 -31.05
CA ASN A 418 7.85 -5.23 -31.84
C ASN A 418 6.74 -4.80 -32.83
N ASN A 419 6.28 -5.73 -33.66
CA ASN A 419 5.25 -5.47 -34.68
C ASN A 419 3.90 -5.07 -34.07
N ASP A 420 3.61 -5.48 -32.84
CA ASP A 420 2.37 -5.14 -32.10
C ASP A 420 2.46 -3.78 -31.38
N GLY A 421 3.60 -3.08 -31.52
CA GLY A 421 3.83 -1.76 -30.94
C GLY A 421 4.28 -1.78 -29.48
N PHE A 422 4.55 -2.97 -28.90
CA PHE A 422 5.09 -3.10 -27.55
C PHE A 422 6.62 -3.01 -27.54
N TYR A 423 7.18 -2.49 -26.45
CA TYR A 423 8.61 -2.53 -26.20
C TYR A 423 8.99 -3.85 -25.53
N ILE A 424 9.92 -4.57 -26.16
CA ILE A 424 10.40 -5.88 -25.73
C ILE A 424 11.88 -5.79 -25.41
N GLY A 425 12.26 -6.24 -24.23
CA GLY A 425 13.66 -6.49 -23.85
C GLY A 425 14.02 -7.95 -24.09
N GLU A 426 15.31 -8.23 -24.28
CA GLU A 426 15.84 -9.57 -24.42
C GLU A 426 17.15 -9.73 -23.62
N TYR A 427 17.18 -10.75 -22.77
CA TYR A 427 18.34 -11.11 -21.96
C TYR A 427 18.47 -12.63 -21.89
N GLU A 428 19.67 -13.15 -22.21
CA GLU A 428 19.97 -14.59 -22.25
C GLU A 428 18.92 -15.42 -23.03
N GLY A 429 18.44 -14.88 -24.16
CA GLY A 429 17.45 -15.53 -25.03
C GLY A 429 16.01 -15.51 -24.50
N LYS A 430 15.75 -14.89 -23.34
CA LYS A 430 14.40 -14.67 -22.79
C LYS A 430 13.91 -13.28 -23.15
N GLN A 431 12.74 -13.22 -23.78
CA GLN A 431 12.05 -11.97 -24.08
C GLN A 431 11.05 -11.59 -22.98
N TYR A 432 10.94 -10.30 -22.71
CA TYR A 432 10.02 -9.77 -21.72
C TYR A 432 9.49 -8.40 -22.15
N ARG A 433 8.28 -8.09 -21.69
CA ARG A 433 7.64 -6.81 -22.00
C ARG A 433 8.17 -5.72 -21.08
N ILE A 434 8.46 -4.56 -21.66
CA ILE A 434 8.78 -3.34 -20.92
C ILE A 434 7.56 -2.44 -20.91
N GLN A 435 7.12 -2.07 -19.72
CA GLN A 435 6.00 -1.16 -19.51
C GLN A 435 6.50 0.10 -18.81
N ASP A 436 7.13 0.96 -19.58
CA ASP A 436 7.80 2.17 -19.09
C ASP A 436 7.80 3.24 -20.18
N GLU A 437 7.49 4.48 -19.81
CA GLU A 437 7.45 5.61 -20.75
C GLU A 437 8.83 5.93 -21.33
N ALA A 438 9.91 5.68 -20.58
CA ALA A 438 11.27 5.88 -21.04
C ALA A 438 11.70 4.86 -22.12
N ALA A 439 10.94 3.78 -22.33
CA ALA A 439 11.24 2.78 -23.36
C ALA A 439 11.29 3.37 -24.77
N VAL A 440 10.50 4.43 -25.04
CA VAL A 440 10.51 5.14 -26.32
C VAL A 440 11.87 5.77 -26.60
N ALA A 441 12.39 6.56 -25.66
CA ALA A 441 13.68 7.20 -25.81
C ALA A 441 14.84 6.18 -25.78
N LEU A 442 14.70 5.13 -24.97
CA LEU A 442 15.74 4.11 -24.81
C LEU A 442 15.82 3.17 -26.01
N SER A 443 14.74 2.90 -26.74
CA SER A 443 14.81 2.08 -27.95
C SER A 443 15.66 2.72 -29.05
N ASP A 444 15.67 4.05 -29.13
CA ASP A 444 16.48 4.79 -30.09
C ASP A 444 17.91 4.94 -29.58
N PHE A 445 18.08 5.18 -28.27
CA PHE A 445 19.39 5.22 -27.63
C PHE A 445 20.19 3.93 -27.86
N TRP A 446 19.57 2.76 -27.69
CA TRP A 446 20.21 1.47 -27.86
C TRP A 446 20.54 1.08 -29.31
N GLN A 447 20.12 1.88 -30.30
CA GLN A 447 20.53 1.71 -31.70
C GLN A 447 21.79 2.51 -32.06
N LYS A 448 22.22 3.42 -31.18
CA LYS A 448 23.46 4.19 -31.38
C LYS A 448 24.66 3.25 -31.25
N GLN A 449 25.72 3.57 -32.01
CA GLN A 449 27.02 2.92 -31.83
C GLN A 449 27.57 3.24 -30.44
N ASP A 450 28.17 2.22 -29.80
CA ASP A 450 28.79 2.28 -28.47
C ASP A 450 27.85 2.90 -27.41
N ALA A 451 26.58 2.50 -27.43
CA ALA A 451 25.54 3.04 -26.53
C ALA A 451 25.91 2.85 -25.05
N GLU A 452 26.61 1.77 -24.70
CA GLU A 452 27.13 1.48 -23.37
C GLU A 452 28.13 2.53 -22.85
N ASP A 453 28.81 3.26 -23.74
CA ASP A 453 29.76 4.34 -23.43
C ASP A 453 29.09 5.72 -23.38
N ARG A 454 27.78 5.78 -23.62
CA ARG A 454 27.04 7.03 -23.81
C ARG A 454 25.90 7.20 -22.81
N ILE A 455 25.85 6.39 -21.75
CA ILE A 455 24.75 6.45 -20.77
C ILE A 455 24.69 7.79 -20.04
N GLY A 456 25.81 8.54 -19.98
CA GLY A 456 25.83 9.92 -19.51
C GLY A 456 24.79 10.81 -20.20
N GLU A 457 24.48 10.57 -21.48
CA GLU A 457 23.41 11.28 -22.20
C GLU A 457 22.04 11.07 -21.55
N ILE A 458 21.74 9.83 -21.14
CA ILE A 458 20.48 9.49 -20.47
C ILE A 458 20.49 9.98 -19.02
N LEU A 459 21.62 9.89 -18.31
CA LEU A 459 21.77 10.41 -16.95
C LEU A 459 21.66 11.94 -16.89
N SER A 460 21.89 12.63 -18.01
CA SER A 460 21.71 14.07 -18.15
C SER A 460 20.28 14.53 -18.47
N ASN A 461 19.33 13.59 -18.63
CA ASN A 461 17.96 13.92 -18.97
C ASN A 461 17.15 14.38 -17.73
N THR A 462 16.91 15.69 -17.62
CA THR A 462 16.14 16.30 -16.52
C THR A 462 14.66 15.94 -16.54
N ASP A 463 14.07 15.64 -17.70
CA ASP A 463 12.67 15.21 -17.76
C ASP A 463 12.51 13.80 -17.19
N LEU A 464 13.52 12.95 -17.42
CA LEU A 464 13.56 11.58 -16.91
C LEU A 464 13.85 11.51 -15.41
N TRP A 465 14.83 12.28 -14.91
CA TRP A 465 15.31 12.16 -13.53
C TRP A 465 14.86 13.30 -12.61
N GLY A 466 14.29 14.36 -13.16
CA GLY A 466 14.07 15.61 -12.42
C GLY A 466 15.35 16.37 -12.08
N ASP A 467 16.52 15.88 -12.51
CA ASP A 467 17.84 16.43 -12.22
C ASP A 467 18.90 15.92 -13.22
N ARG A 468 20.12 16.44 -13.12
CA ARG A 468 21.30 16.05 -13.90
C ARG A 468 22.17 15.07 -13.11
N LEU A 469 21.93 13.77 -13.26
CA LEU A 469 22.68 12.74 -12.53
C LEU A 469 24.12 12.60 -13.02
N ASP A 470 24.40 13.03 -14.25
CA ASP A 470 25.74 13.06 -14.84
C ASP A 470 26.68 14.07 -14.16
N LEU A 471 26.12 15.07 -13.46
CA LEU A 471 26.91 16.05 -12.70
C LEU A 471 27.35 15.52 -11.32
N LEU A 472 26.84 14.36 -10.89
CA LEU A 472 27.30 13.72 -9.67
C LEU A 472 28.70 13.12 -9.90
N PRO A 473 29.74 13.55 -9.16
CA PRO A 473 31.12 13.15 -9.43
C PRO A 473 31.31 11.63 -9.50
N GLY A 474 31.78 11.15 -10.64
CA GLY A 474 32.08 9.73 -10.88
C GLY A 474 30.85 8.81 -11.03
N PHE A 475 29.62 9.33 -10.97
CA PHE A 475 28.42 8.49 -11.03
C PHE A 475 28.26 7.82 -12.40
N SER A 476 28.32 8.59 -13.50
CA SER A 476 28.22 8.04 -14.86
C SER A 476 29.25 6.94 -15.09
N ASN A 477 30.51 7.19 -14.74
CA ASN A 477 31.59 6.21 -14.88
C ASN A 477 31.31 4.93 -14.07
N ALA A 478 30.81 5.06 -12.83
CA ALA A 478 30.47 3.91 -12.01
C ALA A 478 29.34 3.08 -12.62
N VAL A 479 28.32 3.72 -13.21
CA VAL A 479 27.23 3.02 -13.89
C VAL A 479 27.72 2.37 -15.19
N GLU A 480 28.57 3.05 -15.98
CA GLU A 480 29.18 2.52 -17.20
C GLU A 480 30.04 1.28 -16.94
N GLU A 481 30.90 1.34 -15.92
CA GLU A 481 31.73 0.22 -15.51
C GLU A 481 30.88 -1.01 -15.15
N LYS A 482 29.81 -0.82 -14.36
CA LYS A 482 28.91 -1.90 -13.99
C LYS A 482 28.11 -2.42 -15.17
N LEU A 483 27.70 -1.58 -16.10
CA LEU A 483 27.01 -2.01 -17.32
C LEU A 483 27.92 -2.88 -18.18
N LYS A 484 29.17 -2.46 -18.41
CA LYS A 484 30.17 -3.24 -19.15
C LYS A 484 30.45 -4.57 -18.47
N GLN A 485 30.60 -4.57 -17.14
CA GLN A 485 30.77 -5.79 -16.37
C GLN A 485 29.58 -6.76 -16.55
N MET A 486 28.34 -6.26 -16.52
CA MET A 486 27.15 -7.09 -16.76
C MET A 486 27.07 -7.63 -18.19
N LEU A 487 27.56 -6.89 -19.19
CA LEU A 487 27.64 -7.34 -20.57
C LEU A 487 28.71 -8.42 -20.78
N ASP A 488 29.82 -8.35 -20.05
CA ASP A 488 30.94 -9.30 -20.14
C ASP A 488 30.70 -10.60 -19.36
N ILE A 489 30.37 -10.49 -18.07
CA ILE A 489 30.28 -11.67 -17.17
C ILE A 489 28.86 -12.03 -16.74
N GLY A 490 27.85 -11.23 -17.11
CA GLY A 490 26.45 -11.41 -16.73
C GLY A 490 26.06 -10.71 -15.43
N VAL A 491 24.77 -10.43 -15.24
CA VAL A 491 24.25 -9.68 -14.09
C VAL A 491 24.50 -10.40 -12.76
N GLU A 492 24.22 -11.71 -12.69
CA GLU A 492 24.39 -12.48 -11.46
C GLU A 492 25.84 -12.42 -10.95
N LYS A 493 26.81 -12.65 -11.84
CA LYS A 493 28.24 -12.65 -11.47
C LYS A 493 28.71 -11.26 -11.05
N THR A 494 28.24 -10.20 -11.70
CA THR A 494 28.54 -8.81 -11.31
C THR A 494 28.08 -8.53 -9.87
N PHE A 495 26.86 -8.91 -9.50
CA PHE A 495 26.37 -8.71 -8.13
C PHE A 495 27.04 -9.63 -7.10
N ARG A 496 27.45 -10.84 -7.47
CA ARG A 496 28.28 -11.68 -6.59
C ARG A 496 29.65 -11.06 -6.30
N GLN A 497 30.28 -10.42 -7.28
CA GLN A 497 31.54 -9.71 -7.06
C GLN A 497 31.34 -8.51 -6.12
N LEU A 498 30.24 -7.78 -6.24
CA LEU A 498 29.90 -6.70 -5.28
C LEU A 498 29.75 -7.23 -3.84
N GLN A 499 29.09 -8.38 -3.67
CA GLN A 499 28.93 -9.01 -2.35
C GLN A 499 30.28 -9.34 -1.71
N GLN A 500 31.27 -9.79 -2.49
CA GLN A 500 32.62 -10.08 -2.00
C GLN A 500 33.38 -8.81 -1.60
N ILE A 501 33.25 -7.73 -2.37
CA ILE A 501 33.88 -6.44 -2.06
C ILE A 501 33.37 -5.91 -0.71
N ASN A 502 32.06 -5.95 -0.49
CA ASN A 502 31.44 -5.46 0.74
C ASN A 502 31.68 -6.38 1.95
N SER A 503 31.98 -7.66 1.73
CA SER A 503 32.34 -8.57 2.83
C SER A 503 33.78 -8.35 3.33
N ASN A 504 34.62 -7.66 2.55
CA ASN A 504 36.03 -7.40 2.85
C ASN A 504 36.32 -5.94 3.23
N ALA A 505 35.33 -5.05 3.14
CA ALA A 505 35.37 -3.65 3.54
C ALA A 505 34.80 -3.48 4.95
#